data_AF-A0A7C5L4Z1-F1
#
_entry.id   AF-A0A7C5L4Z1-F1
#
_cell.length_a   1.000
_cell.length_b   1.000
_cell.length_c   1.000
_cell.angle_alpha   90.00
_cell.angle_beta   90.00
_cell.angle_gamma   90.00
#
_symmetry.space_group_name_H-M   'P 1'
#
loop_
_entity.id
_entity.type
_entity.pdbx_description
1 polymer ?
#
loop_
_entity_poly.entity_id
_entity_poly.type
_entity_poly.pdbx_seq_one_letter_code
_entity_poly.pdbx_strand_id
1 'polypeptide(L)'
;GLNRSHPNGQTIADPTGNLYGLLNNDGVSSHTGWAVYTGLRYTIASARFNNPKIGVEYNHGSDYWFSFTQGSTELYNKLAVRGAVFDFYYIQPFNRNLYARIGYTYVDYGAPLSGFHIGDLTGMGAATGTLSNAYLLLDCRF
;
A
#
# COMPACT_ATOMS: atom_id res chain seq x y z
N GLY A 1 1.56 -8.72 9.15
CA GLY A 1 2.30 -7.76 9.99
C GLY A 1 1.36 -6.65 10.42
N LEU A 2 1.58 -6.10 11.61
CA LEU A 2 0.85 -4.95 12.15
C LEU A 2 1.88 -3.89 12.53
N ASN A 3 1.64 -2.63 12.14
CA ASN A 3 2.48 -1.50 12.51
C ASN A 3 1.62 -0.40 13.14
N ARG A 4 2.16 0.28 14.15
CA ARG A 4 1.51 1.37 14.87
C ARG A 4 2.47 2.54 15.04
N SER A 5 1.99 3.74 14.74
CA SER A 5 2.69 5.01 14.91
C SER A 5 1.87 5.93 15.80
N HIS A 6 2.43 6.34 16.93
CA HIS A 6 1.80 7.28 17.86
C HIS A 6 2.81 8.36 18.26
N PRO A 7 2.62 9.62 17.85
CA PRO A 7 3.52 10.72 18.19
C PRO A 7 3.53 11.00 19.69
N ASN A 8 4.67 11.49 20.20
CA ASN A 8 4.86 11.86 21.61
C ASN A 8 4.30 13.25 21.97
N GLY A 9 3.45 13.83 21.13
CA GLY A 9 2.83 15.14 21.35
C GLY A 9 3.78 16.34 21.20
N GLN A 10 5.01 16.15 20.71
CA GLN A 10 5.91 17.26 20.42
C GLN A 10 5.53 17.94 19.10
N THR A 11 5.60 19.28 19.09
CA THR A 11 5.21 20.12 17.96
C THR A 11 6.29 21.12 17.61
N ILE A 12 6.40 21.48 16.34
CA ILE A 12 7.21 22.60 15.87
C ILE A 12 6.31 23.77 15.47
N ALA A 13 6.75 24.99 15.70
CA ALA A 13 6.05 26.19 15.24
C ALA A 13 6.60 26.63 13.88
N ASP A 14 5.71 26.96 12.93
CA ASP A 14 6.12 27.68 11.73
C ASP A 14 6.45 29.16 12.07
N PRO A 15 7.02 29.93 11.11
CA PRO A 15 7.29 31.36 11.31
C PRO A 15 6.04 32.22 11.58
N THR A 16 4.84 31.69 11.35
CA THR A 16 3.54 32.35 11.56
C THR A 16 2.93 32.01 12.93
N GLY A 17 3.56 31.12 13.70
CA GLY A 17 3.11 30.68 15.02
C GLY A 17 2.15 29.48 15.03
N ASN A 18 1.89 28.86 13.87
CA ASN A 18 1.07 27.64 13.78
C ASN A 18 1.87 26.43 14.26
N LEU A 19 1.23 25.54 15.02
CA LEU A 19 1.87 24.36 15.60
C LEU A 19 1.60 23.10 14.78
N TYR A 20 2.67 22.40 14.43
CA TYR A 20 2.61 21.17 13.63
C TYR A 20 3.25 20.02 14.41
N GLY A 21 2.54 18.90 14.53
CA GLY A 21 3.06 17.63 15.05
C GLY A 21 3.16 16.59 13.93
N LEU A 22 3.82 15.45 14.20
CA LEU A 22 4.06 14.42 13.16
C LEU A 22 2.78 13.92 12.47
N LEU A 23 1.67 13.80 13.21
CA LEU A 23 0.35 13.41 12.66
C LEU A 23 -0.72 14.48 12.94
N ASN A 24 -0.31 15.73 13.14
CA ASN A 24 -1.18 16.77 13.67
C ASN A 24 -0.86 18.15 13.06
N ASN A 25 -1.90 18.96 12.83
CA ASN A 25 -1.79 20.29 12.22
C ASN A 25 -2.31 21.44 13.13
N ASP A 26 -2.68 21.14 14.37
CA ASP A 26 -3.27 22.11 15.31
C ASP A 26 -2.50 22.23 16.65
N GLY A 27 -1.43 21.45 16.81
CA GLY A 27 -0.60 21.34 18.00
C GLY A 27 -1.21 20.60 19.20
N VAL A 28 -2.48 20.18 19.12
CA VAL A 28 -3.24 19.70 20.30
C VAL A 28 -3.91 18.34 20.09
N SER A 29 -4.31 18.00 18.86
CA SER A 29 -5.04 16.76 18.58
C SER A 29 -4.10 15.55 18.50
N SER A 30 -4.37 14.54 19.33
CA SER A 30 -3.64 13.28 19.29
C SER A 30 -4.23 12.33 18.25
N HIS A 31 -3.44 11.96 17.26
CA HIS A 31 -3.83 10.98 16.23
C HIS A 31 -2.94 9.74 16.30
N THR A 32 -3.55 8.58 16.04
CA THR A 32 -2.84 7.30 15.97
C THR A 32 -2.94 6.76 14.56
N GLY A 33 -1.78 6.52 13.93
CA GLY A 33 -1.69 5.79 12.68
C GLY A 33 -1.46 4.30 12.94
N TRP A 34 -2.13 3.44 12.21
CA TRP A 34 -1.81 2.01 12.16
C TRP A 34 -1.97 1.46 10.75
N ALA A 35 -1.26 0.37 10.47
CA ALA A 35 -1.48 -0.40 9.26
C ALA A 35 -1.38 -1.89 9.54
N VAL A 36 -2.15 -2.65 8.78
CA VAL A 36 -2.09 -4.10 8.73
C VAL A 36 -1.75 -4.52 7.31
N TYR A 37 -0.87 -5.50 7.22
CA TYR A 37 -0.59 -6.22 5.99
C TYR A 37 -0.75 -7.70 6.23
N THR A 38 -1.54 -8.35 5.39
CA THR A 38 -1.73 -9.79 5.44
C THR A 38 -1.80 -10.34 4.02
N GLY A 39 -1.40 -11.59 3.86
CA GLY A 39 -1.39 -12.22 2.56
C GLY A 39 -1.20 -13.71 2.68
N LEU A 40 -1.71 -14.42 1.70
CA LEU A 40 -1.57 -15.85 1.58
C LEU A 40 -1.20 -16.20 0.15
N ARG A 41 -0.33 -17.20 0.02
CA ARG A 41 0.04 -17.79 -1.26
C ARG A 41 -0.15 -19.29 -1.18
N TYR A 42 -0.90 -19.84 -2.11
CA TYR A 42 -1.18 -21.25 -2.21
C TYR A 42 -0.60 -21.84 -3.50
N THR A 43 -0.03 -23.04 -3.40
CA THR A 43 0.40 -23.82 -4.58
C THR A 43 -0.66 -24.87 -4.85
N ILE A 44 -1.32 -24.76 -6.01
CA ILE A 44 -2.37 -25.69 -6.41
C ILE A 44 -1.69 -26.98 -6.86
N ALA A 45 -1.91 -28.08 -6.14
CA ALA A 45 -1.38 -29.39 -6.53
C ALA A 45 -2.11 -29.89 -7.79
N SER A 46 -1.49 -29.69 -8.95
CA SER A 46 -2.04 -30.11 -10.23
C SER A 46 -0.91 -30.45 -11.18
N ALA A 47 -0.72 -31.76 -11.40
CA ALA A 47 0.25 -32.27 -12.36
C ALA A 47 -0.05 -31.80 -13.79
N ARG A 48 -1.33 -31.58 -14.14
CA ARG A 48 -1.75 -31.08 -15.46
C ARG A 48 -1.25 -29.65 -15.73
N PHE A 49 -1.11 -28.84 -14.70
CA PHE A 49 -0.76 -27.43 -14.81
C PHE A 49 0.58 -27.10 -14.13
N ASN A 50 1.44 -28.10 -13.92
CA ASN A 50 2.76 -27.96 -13.28
C ASN A 50 2.74 -27.24 -11.93
N ASN A 51 1.70 -27.45 -11.14
CA ASN A 51 1.51 -26.85 -9.81
C ASN A 51 1.52 -25.32 -9.80
N PRO A 52 0.48 -24.67 -10.38
CA PRO A 52 0.42 -23.21 -10.44
C PRO A 52 0.26 -22.60 -9.04
N LYS A 53 0.66 -21.33 -8.91
CA LYS A 53 0.62 -20.61 -7.63
C LYS A 53 -0.37 -19.46 -7.72
N ILE A 54 -1.16 -19.31 -6.69
CA ILE A 54 -2.10 -18.20 -6.53
C ILE A 54 -1.75 -17.46 -5.24
N GLY A 55 -1.82 -16.14 -5.27
CA GLY A 55 -1.58 -15.32 -4.09
C GLY A 55 -2.55 -14.17 -4.02
N VAL A 56 -2.92 -13.84 -2.79
CA VAL A 56 -3.75 -12.70 -2.43
C VAL A 56 -3.06 -11.97 -1.30
N GLU A 57 -2.98 -10.66 -1.40
CA GLU A 57 -2.43 -9.79 -0.38
C GLU A 57 -3.38 -8.63 -0.13
N TYR A 58 -3.48 -8.24 1.13
CA TYR A 58 -4.32 -7.15 1.60
C TYR A 58 -3.49 -6.24 2.50
N ASN A 59 -3.48 -4.94 2.17
CA ASN A 59 -2.93 -3.91 3.02
C ASN A 59 -4.04 -2.96 3.41
N HIS A 60 -4.07 -2.54 4.67
CA HIS A 60 -4.95 -1.46 5.10
C HIS A 60 -4.21 -0.54 6.06
N GLY A 61 -4.25 0.76 5.77
CA GLY A 61 -3.73 1.81 6.63
C GLY A 61 -4.85 2.74 7.07
N SER A 62 -4.87 3.10 8.35
CA SER A 62 -5.77 4.13 8.89
C SER A 62 -5.53 5.50 8.25
N ASP A 63 -6.47 6.43 8.42
CA ASP A 63 -6.38 7.80 7.85
C ASP A 63 -5.13 8.58 8.28
N TYR A 64 -4.58 8.28 9.45
CA TYR A 64 -3.35 8.89 9.98
C TYR A 64 -2.12 7.98 9.85
N TRP A 65 -2.20 6.93 9.02
CA TRP A 65 -1.09 6.03 8.79
C TRP A 65 0.09 6.77 8.18
N PHE A 66 1.28 6.53 8.74
CA PHE A 66 2.52 7.09 8.24
C PHE A 66 3.51 5.95 8.02
N SER A 67 3.86 5.74 6.75
CA SER A 67 4.83 4.72 6.36
C SER A 67 6.21 5.32 6.17
N PHE A 68 7.23 4.62 6.65
CA PHE A 68 8.65 4.93 6.41
C PHE A 68 9.15 4.41 5.05
N THR A 69 8.25 4.09 4.11
CA THR A 69 8.59 3.60 2.77
C THR A 69 8.77 4.73 1.74
N GLN A 70 9.02 5.96 2.18
CA GLN A 70 9.35 7.09 1.33
C GLN A 70 10.67 6.78 0.59
N GLY A 71 10.61 6.58 -0.72
CA GLY A 71 11.74 6.09 -1.54
C GLY A 71 11.54 4.69 -2.13
N SER A 72 10.38 4.07 -1.93
CA SER A 72 10.03 2.84 -2.66
C SER A 72 10.06 3.09 -4.17
N THR A 73 10.73 2.20 -4.91
CA THR A 73 10.72 2.18 -6.38
C THR A 73 9.41 1.62 -6.94
N GLU A 74 8.54 1.09 -6.08
CA GLU A 74 7.21 0.64 -6.48
C GLU A 74 6.32 1.85 -6.76
N LEU A 75 5.82 1.94 -8.00
CA LEU A 75 5.03 3.07 -8.52
C LEU A 75 3.85 3.46 -7.61
N TYR A 76 3.32 2.52 -6.85
CA TYR A 76 2.12 2.71 -6.02
C TYR A 76 2.39 2.67 -4.52
N ASN A 77 3.62 2.30 -4.10
CA ASN A 77 4.05 2.17 -2.71
C ASN A 77 2.93 1.63 -1.78
N LYS A 78 2.52 0.37 -2.00
CA LYS A 78 1.29 -0.23 -1.43
C LYS A 78 1.21 -0.13 0.10
N LEU A 79 2.37 -0.11 0.76
CA LEU A 79 2.51 -0.03 2.21
C LEU A 79 2.27 1.37 2.78
N ALA A 80 2.34 2.42 1.95
CA ALA A 80 2.08 3.80 2.34
C ALA A 80 0.61 4.21 2.19
N VAL A 81 -0.26 3.27 1.77
CA VAL A 81 -1.65 3.57 1.48
C VAL A 81 -2.45 3.84 2.75
N ARG A 82 -3.15 4.99 2.79
CA ARG A 82 -4.20 5.31 3.77
C ARG A 82 -5.54 4.95 3.15
N GLY A 83 -6.09 3.80 3.52
CA GLY A 83 -7.16 3.12 2.79
C GLY A 83 -6.86 1.64 2.63
N ALA A 84 -7.38 1.01 1.58
CA ALA A 84 -7.28 -0.43 1.34
C ALA A 84 -6.56 -0.74 0.03
N VAL A 85 -5.66 -1.74 0.06
CA VAL A 85 -5.02 -2.30 -1.13
C VAL A 85 -5.32 -3.78 -1.18
N PHE A 86 -5.83 -4.23 -2.31
CA PHE A 86 -5.98 -5.63 -2.64
C PHE A 86 -5.04 -5.96 -3.79
N ASP A 87 -4.19 -6.95 -3.61
CA ASP A 87 -3.34 -7.47 -4.67
C ASP A 87 -3.61 -8.95 -4.87
N PHE A 88 -3.80 -9.31 -6.12
CA PHE A 88 -4.04 -10.67 -6.57
C PHE A 88 -2.99 -11.03 -7.60
N TYR A 89 -2.44 -12.24 -7.51
CA TYR A 89 -1.60 -12.76 -8.57
C TYR A 89 -1.78 -14.25 -8.79
N TYR A 90 -1.59 -14.65 -10.04
CA TYR A 90 -1.57 -16.02 -10.48
C TYR A 90 -0.29 -16.27 -11.29
N ILE A 91 0.42 -17.35 -10.97
CA ILE A 91 1.64 -17.76 -11.64
C ILE A 91 1.42 -19.14 -12.24
N GLN A 92 1.47 -19.21 -13.57
CA GLN A 92 1.36 -20.43 -14.35
C GLN A 92 2.74 -20.87 -14.85
N PRO A 93 3.33 -21.92 -14.28
CA PRO A 93 4.49 -22.57 -14.88
C PRO A 93 4.05 -23.41 -16.10
N PHE A 94 4.65 -23.18 -17.26
CA PHE A 94 4.45 -24.02 -18.44
C PHE A 94 5.51 -25.11 -18.53
N ASN A 95 6.75 -24.78 -18.16
CA ASN A 95 7.84 -25.72 -18.00
C ASN A 95 8.86 -25.16 -16.98
N ARG A 96 10.02 -25.82 -16.79
CA ARG A 96 11.06 -25.37 -15.83
C ARG A 96 11.65 -23.99 -16.18
N ASN A 97 11.55 -23.60 -17.46
CA ASN A 97 12.20 -22.45 -18.06
C ASN A 97 11.22 -21.32 -18.40
N LEU A 98 9.92 -21.58 -18.49
CA LEU A 98 8.88 -20.66 -18.96
C LEU A 98 7.73 -20.60 -17.95
N TYR A 99 7.49 -19.39 -17.44
CA TYR A 99 6.36 -19.11 -16.57
C TYR A 99 5.69 -17.79 -16.93
N ALA A 100 4.37 -17.78 -16.87
CA ALA A 100 3.58 -16.57 -16.94
C ALA A 100 3.11 -16.15 -15.55
N ARG A 101 3.07 -14.85 -15.31
CA ARG A 101 2.46 -14.25 -14.13
C ARG A 101 1.42 -13.25 -14.58
N ILE A 102 0.23 -13.38 -14.03
CA ILE A 102 -0.85 -12.40 -14.13
C ILE A 102 -1.00 -11.77 -12.75
N GLY A 103 -1.09 -10.46 -12.71
CA GLY A 103 -1.32 -9.72 -11.47
C GLY A 103 -2.39 -8.66 -11.64
N TYR A 104 -3.12 -8.42 -10.56
CA TYR A 104 -4.12 -7.37 -10.46
C TYR A 104 -4.02 -6.72 -9.09
N THR A 105 -3.66 -5.44 -9.06
CA THR A 105 -3.67 -4.63 -7.85
C THR A 105 -4.80 -3.61 -7.94
N TYR A 106 -5.63 -3.57 -6.91
CA TYR A 106 -6.63 -2.54 -6.68
C TYR A 106 -6.28 -1.76 -5.41
N VAL A 107 -6.31 -0.44 -5.50
CA VAL A 107 -6.02 0.48 -4.41
C VAL A 107 -7.20 1.43 -4.26
N ASP A 108 -7.75 1.49 -3.06
CA ASP A 108 -8.77 2.45 -2.66
C ASP A 108 -8.16 3.41 -1.63
N TYR A 109 -8.06 4.69 -2.01
CA TYR A 109 -7.51 5.74 -1.16
C TYR A 109 -8.63 6.33 -0.30
N GLY A 110 -8.61 6.04 1.00
CA GLY A 110 -9.60 6.53 1.96
C GLY A 110 -9.31 7.94 2.47
N ALA A 111 -8.03 8.33 2.50
CA ALA A 111 -7.59 9.62 3.03
C ALA A 111 -6.47 10.27 2.17
N PRO A 112 -6.40 11.61 2.13
CA PRO A 112 -5.33 12.32 1.44
C PRO A 112 -3.95 12.10 2.09
N LEU A 113 -2.88 12.45 1.34
CA LEU A 113 -1.46 12.29 1.72
C LEU A 113 -0.99 10.82 1.82
N SER A 114 -1.71 9.92 1.17
CA SER A 114 -1.32 8.53 0.97
C SER A 114 -0.07 8.46 0.06
N GLY A 115 1.10 8.15 0.64
CA GLY A 115 2.38 8.05 -0.11
C GLY A 115 2.89 9.34 -0.74
N PHE A 116 2.45 10.53 -0.28
CA PHE A 116 2.80 11.86 -0.81
C PHE A 116 2.39 12.14 -2.27
N HIS A 117 1.81 11.17 -2.99
CA HIS A 117 1.46 11.26 -4.42
C HIS A 117 -0.03 11.46 -4.71
N ILE A 118 -0.92 11.31 -3.71
CA ILE A 118 -2.37 11.47 -3.87
C ILE A 118 -2.90 12.34 -2.71
N GLY A 119 -3.42 13.54 -3.03
CA GLY A 119 -4.06 14.46 -2.08
C GLY A 119 -3.74 15.93 -2.34
N ASP A 120 -4.76 16.78 -2.24
CA ASP A 120 -4.62 18.24 -2.28
C ASP A 120 -4.08 18.77 -0.93
N LEU A 121 -3.18 19.75 -0.97
CA LEU A 121 -2.63 20.44 0.20
C LEU A 121 -3.55 21.56 0.71
N THR A 122 -4.54 22.00 -0.07
CA THR A 122 -5.36 23.19 0.24
C THR A 122 -6.81 22.88 0.63
N GLY A 123 -7.20 21.61 0.74
CA GLY A 123 -8.50 21.24 1.26
C GLY A 123 -8.53 19.81 1.75
N MET A 124 -9.07 19.60 2.95
CA MET A 124 -9.50 18.29 3.45
C MET A 124 -10.67 17.72 2.64
N GLY A 125 -10.65 17.86 1.31
CA GLY A 125 -11.47 17.08 0.41
C GLY A 125 -10.78 15.74 0.27
N ALA A 126 -11.43 14.67 0.76
CA ALA A 126 -10.95 13.32 0.57
C ALA A 126 -10.63 13.12 -0.92
N ALA A 127 -9.34 13.03 -1.26
CA ALA A 127 -8.92 12.57 -2.57
C ALA A 127 -9.18 11.06 -2.61
N THR A 128 -10.47 10.71 -2.65
CA THR A 128 -10.98 9.35 -2.79
C THR A 128 -10.76 8.96 -4.23
N GLY A 129 -9.59 8.41 -4.49
CA GLY A 129 -9.22 7.85 -5.77
C GLY A 129 -9.22 6.34 -5.69
N THR A 130 -9.63 5.68 -6.76
CA THR A 130 -9.40 4.25 -6.94
C THR A 130 -8.37 4.07 -8.04
N LEU A 131 -7.35 3.27 -7.79
CA LEU A 131 -6.36 2.90 -8.79
C LEU A 131 -6.39 1.39 -9.00
N SER A 132 -6.56 0.97 -10.24
CA SER A 132 -6.48 -0.43 -10.62
C SER A 132 -5.36 -0.63 -11.63
N ASN A 133 -4.51 -1.62 -11.40
CA ASN A 133 -3.47 -2.03 -12.33
C ASN A 133 -3.58 -3.53 -12.60
N ALA A 134 -3.67 -3.89 -13.88
CA ALA A 134 -3.58 -5.27 -14.34
C ALA A 134 -2.31 -5.43 -15.17
N TYR A 135 -1.57 -6.50 -14.96
CA TYR A 135 -0.36 -6.79 -15.73
C TYR A 135 -0.21 -8.27 -16.03
N LEU A 136 0.49 -8.55 -17.12
CA LEU A 136 0.94 -9.88 -17.50
C LEU A 136 2.44 -9.83 -17.73
N LEU A 137 3.16 -10.78 -17.16
CA LEU A 137 4.58 -10.99 -17.38
C LEU A 137 4.78 -12.40 -17.93
N LEU A 138 5.66 -12.51 -18.92
CA LEU A 138 6.16 -13.78 -19.41
C LEU A 138 7.67 -13.78 -19.20
N ASP A 139 8.16 -14.79 -18.50
CA ASP A 139 9.58 -14.92 -18.19
C ASP A 139 10.07 -16.27 -18.72
N CYS A 140 11.16 -16.20 -19.48
CA CYS A 140 11.83 -17.33 -20.09
C CYS A 140 13.30 -17.32 -19.66
N ARG A 141 13.75 -18.42 -19.04
CA ARG A 141 15.13 -18.63 -18.60
C ARG A 141 15.81 -19.64 -19.52
N PHE A 142 16.90 -19.21 -20.16
CA PHE A 142 17.70 -20.02 -21.07
C PHE A 142 18.79 -20.78 -20.33
#